data_AF-A0A1G7HLR5-F1
#
_entry.id   AF-A0A1G7HLR5-F1
#
_cell.length_a   1.000
_cell.length_b   1.000
_cell.length_c   1.000
_cell.angle_alpha   90.00
_cell.angle_beta   90.00
_cell.angle_gamma   90.00
#
_symmetry.space_group_name_H-M   'P 1'
#
loop_
_entity.id
_entity.type
_entity.pdbx_description
1 polymer ?
#
loop_
_entity_poly.entity_id
_entity_poly.type
_entity_poly.pdbx_seq_one_letter_code
_entity_poly.pdbx_strand_id
1 'polypeptide(L)'
;MGDVRLVVVAGTTETAAIDGISAAGADPELRVHTPSADLEIVEAGRPAPGSPVPVSPSGCPTPAVVTRAVRELLGSESLPVEFLDAGLGAPTAATVRDLGTSPGGDVRDPEPVPEAAAVFERARELAPELAGSGDEGGSDSGGSEAAELLVAETIPGGTTTALGALTALGERAAVSSSLPANPIERKRRVVAEGLDASGLDPGDAAGDPIEAVRLAGDPVLAAVAGLIVGCADAEVDVTLAGGTQLAAAAALARHAGVDRPLPLATTSLVAGDPTADLPALAADLDLTLSAADPGFAESDHPAMAAYARGEAKEGVGMGGALALADRAGVADAAVRERIAAVTDRLLAERAGTEGSGDAGVNGPAPSNGGDLR
;
A
#
# COMPACT_ATOMS: atom_id res chain seq x y z
N MET A 1 -9.63 14.92 -18.41
CA MET A 1 -9.28 14.51 -17.04
C MET A 1 -8.60 15.73 -16.42
N GLY A 2 -8.96 16.12 -15.20
CA GLY A 2 -8.15 17.12 -14.48
C GLY A 2 -6.75 16.57 -14.23
N ASP A 3 -5.82 17.41 -13.79
CA ASP A 3 -4.49 16.94 -13.42
C ASP A 3 -4.61 16.05 -12.17
N VAL A 4 -4.08 14.83 -12.25
CA VAL A 4 -4.11 13.85 -11.15
C VAL A 4 -2.68 13.41 -10.86
N ARG A 5 -2.31 13.32 -9.58
CA ARG A 5 -1.02 12.79 -9.13
C ARG A 5 -1.22 11.62 -8.18
N LEU A 6 -0.58 10.50 -8.47
CA LEU A 6 -0.54 9.36 -7.56
C LEU A 6 0.50 9.62 -6.47
N VAL A 7 0.10 9.52 -5.21
CA VAL A 7 1.00 9.57 -4.05
C VAL A 7 0.96 8.21 -3.38
N VAL A 8 2.07 7.47 -3.38
CA VAL A 8 2.15 6.17 -2.70
C VAL A 8 2.97 6.34 -1.42
N VAL A 9 2.32 6.10 -0.29
CA VAL A 9 2.96 6.10 1.03
C VAL A 9 3.41 4.68 1.35
N ALA A 10 4.70 4.49 1.56
CA ALA A 10 5.29 3.17 1.79
C ALA A 10 5.88 3.07 3.18
N GLY A 11 5.74 1.91 3.80
CA GLY A 11 6.34 1.65 5.10
C GLY A 11 6.29 0.18 5.48
N THR A 12 6.93 -0.15 6.58
CA THR A 12 6.96 -1.50 7.16
C THR A 12 6.49 -1.47 8.60
N THR A 13 5.98 -2.61 9.07
CA THR A 13 5.64 -2.83 10.48
C THR A 13 6.08 -4.23 10.92
N GLU A 14 6.58 -4.35 12.15
CA GLU A 14 6.88 -5.65 12.75
C GLU A 14 5.63 -6.51 12.92
N THR A 15 4.43 -5.91 12.99
CA THR A 15 3.14 -6.60 12.98
C THR A 15 3.07 -7.62 11.84
N ALA A 16 3.63 -7.31 10.68
CA ALA A 16 3.64 -8.21 9.53
C ALA A 16 4.39 -9.54 9.77
N ALA A 17 5.22 -9.63 10.81
CA ALA A 17 5.92 -10.86 11.22
C ALA A 17 4.99 -11.87 11.91
N ILE A 18 3.80 -11.45 12.34
CA ILE A 18 2.87 -12.33 13.03
C ILE A 18 2.36 -13.39 12.06
N ASP A 19 2.55 -14.66 12.41
CA ASP A 19 2.19 -15.76 11.53
C ASP A 19 0.71 -15.71 11.12
N GLY A 20 0.46 -15.81 9.81
CA GLY A 20 -0.87 -16.01 9.23
C GLY A 20 -1.84 -14.84 9.34
N ILE A 21 -1.36 -13.59 9.49
CA ILE A 21 -2.21 -12.39 9.34
C ILE A 21 -2.07 -11.67 7.99
N SER A 22 -0.98 -11.92 7.26
CA SER A 22 -0.66 -11.26 5.98
C SER A 22 -0.05 -12.24 4.98
N ALA A 23 -0.46 -12.18 3.71
CA ALA A 23 0.18 -12.92 2.63
C ALA A 23 1.58 -12.36 2.32
N ALA A 24 1.72 -11.03 2.34
CA ALA A 24 2.97 -10.31 2.09
C ALA A 24 3.99 -10.43 3.25
N GLY A 25 3.61 -11.04 4.37
CA GLY A 25 4.46 -11.24 5.55
C GLY A 25 5.03 -12.65 5.70
N ALA A 26 4.67 -13.61 4.82
CA ALA A 26 4.97 -15.03 5.02
C ALA A 26 6.47 -15.38 4.84
N ASP A 27 7.20 -14.59 4.06
CA ASP A 27 8.64 -14.71 3.90
C ASP A 27 9.31 -13.49 4.57
N PRO A 28 10.23 -13.67 5.53
CA PRO A 28 10.84 -12.56 6.25
C PRO A 28 11.60 -11.57 5.35
N GLU A 29 12.24 -12.04 4.28
CA GLU A 29 12.97 -11.20 3.33
C GLU A 29 11.96 -10.43 2.46
N LEU A 30 10.97 -11.13 1.88
CA LEU A 30 9.92 -10.46 1.10
C LEU A 30 9.17 -9.42 1.94
N ARG A 31 8.90 -9.70 3.20
CA ARG A 31 8.17 -8.79 4.10
C ARG A 31 8.83 -7.42 4.22
N VAL A 32 10.15 -7.38 4.35
CA VAL A 32 10.92 -6.14 4.53
C VAL A 32 11.13 -5.43 3.20
N HIS A 33 11.28 -6.18 2.11
CA HIS A 33 11.57 -5.63 0.78
C HIS A 33 10.33 -5.27 -0.05
N THR A 34 9.14 -5.80 0.28
CA THR A 34 7.93 -5.62 -0.55
C THR A 34 7.59 -4.15 -0.78
N PRO A 35 7.51 -3.27 0.23
CA PRO A 35 7.23 -1.85 0.01
C PRO A 35 8.22 -1.18 -0.94
N SER A 36 9.52 -1.40 -0.73
CA SER A 36 10.59 -0.83 -1.57
C SER A 36 10.51 -1.34 -3.01
N ALA A 37 10.26 -2.64 -3.20
CA ALA A 37 10.09 -3.25 -4.52
C ALA A 37 8.81 -2.79 -5.22
N ASP A 38 7.72 -2.54 -4.49
CA ASP A 38 6.48 -1.99 -5.05
C ASP A 38 6.71 -0.60 -5.65
N LEU A 39 7.42 0.28 -4.93
CA LEU A 39 7.76 1.61 -5.43
C LEU A 39 8.61 1.53 -6.70
N GLU A 40 9.64 0.69 -6.69
CA GLU A 40 10.54 0.47 -7.83
C GLU A 40 9.79 -0.10 -9.05
N ILE A 41 8.83 -1.01 -8.84
CA ILE A 41 7.98 -1.54 -9.91
C ILE A 41 7.11 -0.43 -10.50
N VAL A 42 6.49 0.42 -9.68
CA VAL A 42 5.67 1.54 -10.18
C VAL A 42 6.53 2.53 -10.97
N GLU A 43 7.72 2.89 -10.47
CA GLU A 43 8.62 3.88 -11.08
C GLU A 43 9.31 3.36 -12.35
N ALA A 44 10.00 2.24 -12.23
CA ALA A 44 10.93 1.70 -13.23
C ALA A 44 10.42 0.44 -13.95
N GLY A 45 9.33 -0.16 -13.46
CA GLY A 45 8.75 -1.37 -14.04
C GLY A 45 9.41 -2.67 -13.57
N ARG A 46 10.33 -2.58 -12.61
CA ARG A 46 11.03 -3.71 -11.98
C ARG A 46 11.66 -3.32 -10.64
N PRO A 47 11.87 -4.27 -9.71
CA PRO A 47 12.66 -4.03 -8.52
C PRO A 47 14.12 -3.66 -8.84
N ALA A 48 14.81 -3.08 -7.86
CA ALA A 48 16.24 -2.83 -7.91
C ALA A 48 17.04 -4.13 -8.06
N PRO A 49 18.24 -4.10 -8.65
CA PRO A 49 19.09 -5.28 -8.75
C PRO A 49 19.35 -5.93 -7.38
N GLY A 50 18.99 -7.19 -7.23
CA GLY A 50 19.14 -7.94 -5.98
C GLY A 50 17.94 -7.83 -5.03
N SER A 51 16.96 -6.98 -5.30
CA SER A 51 15.69 -6.98 -4.59
C SER A 51 14.78 -8.11 -5.10
N PRO A 52 14.07 -8.81 -4.22
CA PRO A 52 13.14 -9.85 -4.65
C PRO A 52 11.93 -9.25 -5.36
N VAL A 53 11.36 -9.98 -6.33
CA VAL A 53 10.06 -9.64 -6.92
C VAL A 53 8.96 -10.10 -5.95
N PRO A 54 8.10 -9.20 -5.45
CA PRO A 54 7.04 -9.60 -4.53
C PRO A 54 5.98 -10.41 -5.25
N VAL A 55 5.97 -11.72 -4.98
CA VAL A 55 5.01 -12.69 -5.53
C VAL A 55 4.59 -13.63 -4.41
N SER A 56 3.29 -13.92 -4.30
CA SER A 56 2.78 -14.90 -3.33
C SER A 56 3.33 -16.31 -3.63
N PRO A 57 3.34 -17.24 -2.66
CA PRO A 57 3.72 -18.63 -2.92
C PRO A 57 2.90 -19.32 -4.02
N SER A 58 1.67 -18.86 -4.27
CA SER A 58 0.77 -19.31 -5.34
C SER A 58 1.00 -18.63 -6.69
N GLY A 59 1.97 -17.70 -6.78
CA GLY A 59 2.36 -17.04 -8.02
C GLY A 59 1.59 -15.74 -8.32
N CYS A 60 0.82 -15.20 -7.38
CA CYS A 60 0.15 -13.90 -7.55
C CYS A 60 1.17 -12.78 -7.42
N PRO A 61 1.40 -11.94 -8.45
CA PRO A 61 2.32 -10.82 -8.35
C PRO A 61 1.71 -9.72 -7.47
N THR A 62 2.54 -8.83 -6.95
CA THR A 62 2.12 -7.62 -6.25
C THR A 62 1.12 -6.76 -7.04
N PRO A 63 0.16 -6.08 -6.36
CA PRO A 63 -0.69 -5.05 -6.96
C PRO A 63 0.06 -3.92 -7.67
N ALA A 64 1.33 -3.66 -7.31
CA ALA A 64 2.17 -2.68 -8.01
C ALA A 64 2.24 -2.95 -9.53
N VAL A 65 2.12 -4.21 -9.95
CA VAL A 65 2.08 -4.59 -11.36
C VAL A 65 0.88 -3.97 -12.09
N VAL A 66 -0.26 -3.89 -11.41
CA VAL A 66 -1.48 -3.32 -12.00
C VAL A 66 -1.40 -1.80 -12.06
N THR A 67 -0.96 -1.15 -10.99
CA THR A 67 -0.69 0.29 -10.96
C THR A 67 0.33 0.67 -12.05
N ARG A 68 1.40 -0.11 -12.19
CA ARG A 68 2.39 0.07 -13.25
C ARG A 68 1.79 -0.09 -14.65
N ALA A 69 0.98 -1.12 -14.87
CA ALA A 69 0.35 -1.36 -16.17
C ALA A 69 -0.55 -0.19 -16.59
N VAL A 70 -1.37 0.33 -15.68
CA VAL A 70 -2.19 1.52 -15.91
C VAL A 70 -1.31 2.73 -16.23
N ARG A 71 -0.28 2.99 -15.42
CA ARG A 71 0.65 4.10 -15.65
C ARG A 71 1.30 4.02 -17.04
N GLU A 72 1.68 2.83 -17.49
CA GLU A 72 2.23 2.63 -18.83
C GLU A 72 1.21 2.85 -19.95
N LEU A 73 -0.09 2.64 -19.71
CA LEU A 73 -1.16 2.88 -20.68
C LEU A 73 -1.53 4.37 -20.77
N LEU A 74 -1.56 5.07 -19.64
CA LEU A 74 -1.87 6.50 -19.58
C LEU A 74 -0.67 7.39 -19.95
N GLY A 75 0.55 6.88 -19.74
CA GLY A 75 1.80 7.63 -19.89
C GLY A 75 2.23 8.30 -18.58
N SER A 76 3.55 8.45 -18.40
CA SER A 76 4.14 9.01 -17.17
C SER A 76 3.71 10.44 -16.87
N GLU A 77 3.44 11.23 -17.92
CA GLU A 77 3.00 12.62 -17.80
C GLU A 77 1.53 12.72 -17.36
N SER A 78 0.70 11.74 -17.76
CA SER A 78 -0.73 11.71 -17.43
C SER A 78 -1.01 11.13 -16.04
N LEU A 79 -0.06 10.37 -15.50
CA LEU A 79 -0.09 9.87 -14.12
C LEU A 79 1.30 10.02 -13.49
N PRO A 80 1.69 11.26 -13.11
CA PRO A 80 2.85 11.50 -12.27
C PRO A 80 2.71 10.75 -10.95
N VAL A 81 3.84 10.27 -10.41
CA VAL A 81 3.87 9.53 -9.16
C VAL A 81 4.88 10.16 -8.21
N GLU A 82 4.46 10.39 -6.97
CA GLU A 82 5.32 10.77 -5.85
C GLU A 82 5.32 9.64 -4.82
N PHE A 83 6.47 9.40 -4.20
CA PHE A 83 6.63 8.37 -3.19
C PHE A 83 7.01 9.00 -1.86
N LEU A 84 6.30 8.61 -0.80
CA LEU A 84 6.62 9.02 0.56
C LEU A 84 7.11 7.82 1.36
N ASP A 85 8.28 7.94 1.98
CA ASP A 85 8.81 6.96 2.91
C ASP A 85 8.33 7.27 4.33
N ALA A 86 7.41 6.44 4.81
CA ALA A 86 6.86 6.46 6.17
C ALA A 86 7.46 5.34 7.03
N GLY A 87 8.69 4.90 6.78
CA GLY A 87 9.39 3.89 7.57
C GLY A 87 9.63 2.60 6.80
N LEU A 88 10.31 2.69 5.65
CA LEU A 88 10.79 1.54 4.89
C LEU A 88 11.81 0.73 5.69
N GLY A 89 11.61 -0.58 5.73
CA GLY A 89 12.53 -1.51 6.41
C GLY A 89 13.74 -1.92 5.56
N ALA A 90 13.67 -1.71 4.24
CA ALA A 90 14.76 -1.90 3.30
C ALA A 90 14.94 -0.65 2.43
N PRO A 91 16.17 -0.34 2.00
CA PRO A 91 16.41 0.73 1.03
C PRO A 91 15.61 0.52 -0.26
N THR A 92 15.25 1.62 -0.92
CA THR A 92 14.66 1.61 -2.26
C THR A 92 15.56 2.38 -3.22
N ALA A 93 15.59 1.94 -4.48
CA ALA A 93 16.18 2.71 -5.58
C ALA A 93 15.21 3.76 -6.14
N ALA A 94 13.95 3.76 -5.69
CA ALA A 94 12.96 4.74 -6.09
C ALA A 94 13.26 6.12 -5.49
N THR A 95 12.85 7.19 -6.18
CA THR A 95 12.99 8.55 -5.63
C THR A 95 11.90 8.81 -4.60
N VAL A 96 12.26 8.81 -3.31
CA VAL A 96 11.31 8.99 -2.20
C VAL A 96 11.54 10.29 -1.43
N ARG A 97 10.47 10.85 -0.89
CA ARG A 97 10.51 11.89 0.14
C ARG A 97 10.40 11.23 1.51
N ASP A 98 11.44 11.38 2.32
CA ASP A 98 11.51 10.81 3.67
C ASP A 98 10.67 11.62 4.67
N LEU A 99 9.72 10.97 5.34
CA LEU A 99 8.91 11.57 6.41
C LEU A 99 9.58 11.51 7.78
N GLY A 100 10.81 10.99 7.87
CA GLY A 100 11.67 11.01 9.04
C GLY A 100 11.15 10.15 10.18
N THR A 101 10.77 8.90 9.88
CA THR A 101 10.23 7.93 10.83
C THR A 101 10.88 6.57 10.70
N SER A 102 10.88 5.83 11.80
CA SER A 102 11.29 4.43 11.79
C SER A 102 10.14 3.52 11.31
N PRO A 103 10.44 2.28 10.90
CA PRO A 103 9.43 1.23 10.75
C PRO A 103 8.53 1.10 11.98
N GLY A 104 7.25 0.81 11.77
CA GLY A 104 6.32 0.57 12.88
C GLY A 104 6.67 -0.70 13.66
N GLY A 105 6.43 -0.68 14.97
CA GLY A 105 6.59 -1.83 15.86
C GLY A 105 5.52 -2.91 15.66
N ASP A 106 5.50 -3.89 16.55
CA ASP A 106 4.44 -4.89 16.61
C ASP A 106 3.22 -4.24 17.28
N VAL A 107 2.03 -4.34 16.68
CA VAL A 107 0.81 -3.74 17.22
C VAL A 107 0.45 -4.25 18.62
N ARG A 108 1.10 -5.33 19.09
CA ARG A 108 0.96 -5.86 20.46
C ARG A 108 1.85 -5.16 21.48
N ASP A 109 2.82 -4.35 21.03
CA ASP A 109 3.64 -3.53 21.91
C ASP A 109 2.83 -2.34 22.43
N PRO A 110 3.16 -1.79 23.62
CA PRO A 110 2.41 -0.66 24.20
C PRO A 110 2.47 0.65 23.40
N GLU A 111 3.38 0.77 22.43
CA GLU A 111 3.55 1.97 21.60
C GLU A 111 4.22 1.58 20.27
N PRO A 112 3.48 1.05 19.28
CA PRO A 112 4.04 0.63 18.00
C PRO A 112 4.48 1.79 17.10
N VAL A 113 3.98 3.01 17.31
CA VAL A 113 4.27 4.16 16.43
C VAL A 113 4.57 5.43 17.24
N PRO A 114 5.69 5.48 17.97
CA PRO A 114 6.01 6.63 18.83
C PRO A 114 6.11 7.96 18.06
N GLU A 115 6.49 7.94 16.78
CA GLU A 115 6.56 9.13 15.92
C GLU A 115 5.24 9.52 15.23
N ALA A 116 4.10 8.91 15.55
CA ALA A 116 2.82 9.11 14.86
C ALA A 116 2.46 10.60 14.66
N ALA A 117 2.60 11.42 15.70
CA ALA A 117 2.34 12.87 15.64
C ALA A 117 3.25 13.59 14.63
N ALA A 118 4.54 13.26 14.62
CA ALA A 118 5.51 13.91 13.74
C ALA A 118 5.30 13.52 12.27
N VAL A 119 5.01 12.25 12.02
CA VAL A 119 4.71 11.74 10.68
C VAL A 119 3.43 12.36 10.13
N PHE A 120 2.38 12.40 10.96
CA PHE A 120 1.10 13.01 10.61
C PHE A 120 1.27 14.48 10.20
N GLU A 121 1.92 15.30 11.03
CA GLU A 121 2.08 16.73 10.74
C GLU A 121 2.98 16.99 9.51
N ARG A 122 4.09 16.24 9.34
CA ARG A 122 4.92 16.36 8.13
C ARG A 122 4.15 16.02 6.87
N ALA A 123 3.35 14.96 6.90
CA ALA A 123 2.55 14.56 5.75
C ALA A 123 1.44 15.58 5.45
N ARG A 124 0.82 16.15 6.49
CA ARG A 124 -0.15 17.24 6.38
C ARG A 124 0.45 18.47 5.70
N GLU A 125 1.64 18.89 6.12
CA GLU A 125 2.36 20.04 5.56
C GLU A 125 2.76 19.84 4.08
N LEU A 126 3.00 18.59 3.65
CA LEU A 126 3.39 18.27 2.28
C LEU A 126 2.23 18.28 1.26
N ALA A 127 0.98 18.11 1.70
CA ALA A 127 -0.15 17.94 0.79
C ALA A 127 -0.32 19.07 -0.25
N PRO A 128 -0.20 20.37 0.09
CA PRO A 128 -0.32 21.45 -0.90
C PRO A 128 0.82 21.47 -1.91
N GLU A 129 2.05 21.17 -1.46
CA GLU A 129 3.21 21.07 -2.36
C GLU A 129 3.03 19.90 -3.34
N LEU A 130 2.57 18.75 -2.84
CA LEU A 130 2.27 17.58 -3.67
C LEU A 130 1.16 17.86 -4.68
N ALA A 131 0.19 18.72 -4.37
CA ALA A 131 -0.85 19.13 -5.31
C ALA A 131 -0.39 20.21 -6.30
N GLY A 132 0.80 20.78 -6.12
CA GLY A 132 1.27 21.94 -6.88
C GLY A 132 0.52 23.24 -6.55
N SER A 133 -0.14 23.30 -5.39
CA SER A 133 -0.92 24.45 -4.91
C SER A 133 -0.17 25.34 -3.91
N GLY A 134 1.11 25.05 -3.66
CA GLY A 134 1.96 25.85 -2.78
C GLY A 134 2.31 27.23 -3.36
N ASP A 135 2.51 28.21 -2.47
CA ASP A 135 2.98 29.56 -2.78
C ASP A 135 4.43 29.51 -3.33
N GLU A 136 4.61 29.07 -4.57
CA GLU A 136 5.85 29.37 -5.30
C GLU A 136 5.84 30.86 -5.64
N GLY A 137 6.50 31.64 -4.77
CA GLY A 137 6.81 33.04 -4.98
C GLY A 137 7.62 33.27 -6.26
N GLY A 138 6.92 33.34 -7.39
CA GLY A 138 7.48 33.50 -8.72
C GLY A 138 6.39 33.83 -9.72
N SER A 139 6.28 35.13 -10.03
CA SER A 139 5.45 35.69 -11.09
C SER A 139 5.54 34.91 -12.42
N ASP A 140 4.38 34.77 -13.09
CA ASP A 140 4.18 34.45 -14.51
C ASP A 140 4.02 32.97 -14.95
N SER A 141 3.48 32.09 -14.10
CA SER A 141 2.91 30.80 -14.55
C SER A 141 1.38 30.84 -14.44
N GLY A 142 0.68 30.94 -15.57
CA GLY A 142 -0.77 31.09 -15.58
C GLY A 142 -1.52 29.90 -14.96
N GLY A 143 -2.28 30.16 -13.90
CA GLY A 143 -3.57 29.52 -13.58
C GLY A 143 -3.69 27.99 -13.70
N SER A 144 -2.68 27.21 -13.31
CA SER A 144 -2.85 25.76 -13.17
C SER A 144 -3.62 25.48 -11.89
N GLU A 145 -4.76 24.79 -12.01
CA GLU A 145 -5.54 24.31 -10.87
C GLU A 145 -4.72 23.26 -10.11
N ALA A 146 -4.92 23.15 -8.79
CA ALA A 146 -4.27 22.14 -7.97
C ALA A 146 -4.60 20.74 -8.50
N ALA A 147 -3.60 19.86 -8.57
CA ALA A 147 -3.83 18.48 -9.00
C ALA A 147 -4.62 17.72 -7.93
N GLU A 148 -5.58 16.89 -8.37
CA GLU A 148 -6.21 15.88 -7.53
C GLU A 148 -5.15 14.89 -7.04
N LEU A 149 -5.08 14.65 -5.72
CA LEU A 149 -4.17 13.65 -5.16
C LEU A 149 -4.88 12.29 -5.06
N LEU A 150 -4.36 11.31 -5.79
CA LEU A 150 -4.73 9.91 -5.63
C LEU A 150 -3.81 9.28 -4.58
N VAL A 151 -4.26 9.13 -3.34
CA VAL A 151 -3.41 8.67 -2.22
C VAL A 151 -3.53 7.17 -2.02
N ALA A 152 -2.40 6.47 -2.08
CA ALA A 152 -2.28 5.03 -1.99
C ALA A 152 -1.28 4.60 -0.90
N GLU A 153 -1.27 3.31 -0.57
CA GLU A 153 -0.35 2.73 0.40
C GLU A 153 0.33 1.45 -0.10
N THR A 154 1.49 1.15 0.47
CA THR A 154 2.02 -0.21 0.57
C THR A 154 2.60 -0.46 1.96
N ILE A 155 1.90 -1.28 2.74
CA ILE A 155 2.40 -1.76 4.03
C ILE A 155 1.90 -3.20 4.34
N PRO A 156 2.79 -4.22 4.26
CA PRO A 156 2.49 -5.54 4.78
C PRO A 156 2.03 -5.46 6.24
N GLY A 157 0.97 -6.18 6.60
CA GLY A 157 0.38 -6.10 7.94
C GLY A 157 -0.65 -4.97 8.13
N GLY A 158 -0.75 -4.03 7.18
CA GLY A 158 -1.61 -2.85 7.24
C GLY A 158 -3.08 -3.11 7.57
N THR A 159 -3.64 -4.21 7.07
CA THR A 159 -5.04 -4.55 7.40
C THR A 159 -5.27 -4.84 8.89
N THR A 160 -4.25 -5.27 9.63
CA THR A 160 -4.34 -5.57 11.07
C THR A 160 -4.16 -4.31 11.91
N THR A 161 -3.23 -3.44 11.54
CA THR A 161 -3.02 -2.12 12.17
C THR A 161 -4.20 -1.19 11.87
N ALA A 162 -4.79 -1.25 10.67
CA ALA A 162 -6.06 -0.58 10.36
C ALA A 162 -7.21 -1.06 11.27
N LEU A 163 -7.27 -2.36 11.57
CA LEU A 163 -8.24 -2.90 12.53
C LEU A 163 -8.00 -2.35 13.94
N GLY A 164 -6.74 -2.24 14.35
CA GLY A 164 -6.33 -1.63 15.62
C GLY A 164 -6.79 -0.18 15.74
N ALA A 165 -6.42 0.66 14.77
CA ALA A 165 -6.82 2.07 14.73
C ALA A 165 -8.34 2.26 14.74
N LEU A 166 -9.09 1.53 13.89
CA LEU A 166 -10.56 1.57 13.90
C LEU A 166 -11.16 1.17 15.25
N THR A 167 -10.60 0.13 15.89
CA THR A 167 -11.07 -0.34 17.20
C THR A 167 -10.79 0.70 18.29
N ALA A 168 -9.61 1.31 18.30
CA ALA A 168 -9.22 2.35 19.25
C ALA A 168 -10.10 3.61 19.12
N LEU A 169 -10.50 3.96 17.89
CA LEU A 169 -11.41 5.07 17.60
C LEU A 169 -12.88 4.78 17.92
N GLY A 170 -13.25 3.51 18.14
CA GLY A 170 -14.64 3.09 18.39
C GLY A 170 -15.46 2.96 17.10
N GLU A 171 -14.79 2.84 15.96
CA GLU A 171 -15.39 2.70 14.64
C GLU A 171 -15.70 1.23 14.30
N ARG A 172 -16.38 1.01 13.17
CA ARG A 172 -16.60 -0.36 12.67
C ARG A 172 -15.26 -1.05 12.37
N ALA A 173 -14.90 -1.99 13.25
CA ALA A 173 -13.70 -2.81 13.16
C ALA A 173 -13.84 -3.99 12.15
N ALA A 174 -14.02 -3.65 10.87
CA ALA A 174 -14.09 -4.60 9.76
C ALA A 174 -13.00 -4.30 8.72
N VAL A 175 -12.19 -5.32 8.39
CA VAL A 175 -11.03 -5.17 7.51
C VAL A 175 -10.92 -6.34 6.53
N SER A 176 -10.39 -6.10 5.34
CA SER A 176 -10.11 -7.16 4.36
C SER A 176 -8.79 -7.89 4.68
N SER A 177 -8.30 -8.71 3.75
CA SER A 177 -7.01 -9.39 3.82
C SER A 177 -6.45 -9.64 2.43
N SER A 178 -5.13 -9.62 2.32
CA SER A 178 -4.38 -10.07 1.15
C SER A 178 -4.40 -11.60 0.96
N LEU A 179 -4.85 -12.36 1.96
CA LEU A 179 -5.07 -13.80 1.87
C LEU A 179 -6.45 -14.09 1.24
N PRO A 180 -6.61 -15.23 0.52
CA PRO A 180 -7.91 -15.65 -0.02
C PRO A 180 -9.02 -15.72 1.03
N ALA A 181 -8.71 -16.31 2.19
CA ALA A 181 -9.59 -16.34 3.36
C ALA A 181 -9.05 -15.38 4.42
N ASN A 182 -9.89 -14.42 4.84
CA ASN A 182 -9.51 -13.43 5.84
C ASN A 182 -9.41 -14.05 7.25
N PRO A 183 -8.23 -14.02 7.91
CA PRO A 183 -8.05 -14.56 9.26
C PRO A 183 -8.55 -13.58 10.34
N ILE A 184 -9.77 -13.07 10.20
CA ILE A 184 -10.28 -11.94 10.99
C ILE A 184 -10.25 -12.19 12.52
N GLU A 185 -10.57 -13.41 12.96
CA GLU A 185 -10.53 -13.76 14.38
C GLU A 185 -9.11 -13.75 14.97
N ARG A 186 -8.09 -14.07 14.14
CA ARG A 186 -6.69 -13.96 14.55
C ARG A 186 -6.30 -12.49 14.69
N LYS A 187 -6.66 -11.66 13.71
CA LYS A 187 -6.38 -10.21 13.74
C LYS A 187 -7.03 -9.54 14.94
N ARG A 188 -8.30 -9.86 15.24
CA ARG A 188 -9.03 -9.34 16.40
C ARG A 188 -8.33 -9.67 17.72
N ARG A 189 -7.78 -10.89 17.85
CA ARG A 189 -7.02 -11.28 19.04
C ARG A 189 -5.71 -10.49 19.18
N VAL A 190 -4.98 -10.33 18.08
CA VAL A 190 -3.74 -9.54 18.04
C VAL A 190 -4.01 -8.09 18.43
N VAL A 191 -5.06 -7.49 17.87
CA VAL A 191 -5.49 -6.13 18.20
C VAL A 191 -5.92 -6.00 19.66
N ALA A 192 -6.70 -6.96 20.19
CA ALA A 192 -7.10 -6.96 21.60
C ALA A 192 -5.88 -7.03 22.55
N GLU A 193 -4.89 -7.87 22.23
CA GLU A 193 -3.64 -7.95 22.99
C GLU A 193 -2.88 -6.62 23.00
N GLY A 194 -2.83 -5.92 21.86
CA GLY A 194 -2.21 -4.60 21.75
C GLY A 194 -2.92 -3.48 22.49
N LEU A 195 -4.25 -3.45 22.41
CA LEU A 195 -5.10 -2.54 23.19
C LEU A 195 -4.88 -2.74 24.69
N ASP A 196 -4.91 -4.00 25.16
CA ASP A 196 -4.64 -4.36 26.56
C ASP A 196 -3.23 -3.91 27.00
N ALA A 197 -2.21 -4.13 26.16
CA ALA A 197 -0.82 -3.74 26.44
C ALA A 197 -0.64 -2.21 26.49
N SER A 198 -1.42 -1.48 25.70
CA SER A 198 -1.44 -0.02 25.64
C SER A 198 -2.34 0.62 26.72
N GLY A 199 -3.12 -0.19 27.44
CA GLY A 199 -4.08 0.29 28.44
C GLY A 199 -5.28 1.01 27.84
N LEU A 200 -5.69 0.63 26.62
CA LEU A 200 -6.84 1.16 25.91
C LEU A 200 -7.99 0.16 25.89
N ASP A 201 -9.20 0.62 26.17
CA ASP A 201 -10.43 -0.06 25.76
C ASP A 201 -10.85 0.41 24.34
N PRO A 202 -11.62 -0.41 23.59
CA PRO A 202 -12.17 0.01 22.30
C PRO A 202 -12.98 1.33 22.41
N GLY A 203 -12.62 2.32 21.61
CA GLY A 203 -13.23 3.65 21.59
C GLY A 203 -12.59 4.70 22.51
N ASP A 204 -11.60 4.34 23.33
CA ASP A 204 -10.95 5.28 24.24
C ASP A 204 -10.20 6.42 23.51
N ALA A 205 -9.77 6.18 22.26
CA ALA A 205 -9.11 7.18 21.43
C ALA A 205 -10.09 7.93 20.50
N ALA A 206 -11.41 7.83 20.73
CA ALA A 206 -12.39 8.57 19.95
C ALA A 206 -12.16 10.09 20.04
N GLY A 207 -11.84 10.70 18.89
CA GLY A 207 -11.53 12.13 18.78
C GLY A 207 -10.05 12.45 19.02
N ASP A 208 -9.20 11.43 19.18
CA ASP A 208 -7.76 11.54 19.27
C ASP A 208 -7.07 10.60 18.26
N PRO A 209 -7.05 10.97 16.97
CA PRO A 209 -6.53 10.11 15.91
C PRO A 209 -5.02 9.88 16.02
N ILE A 210 -4.28 10.84 16.58
CA ILE A 210 -2.83 10.69 16.78
C ILE A 210 -2.58 9.61 17.84
N GLU A 211 -3.32 9.63 18.94
CA GLU A 211 -3.21 8.59 19.98
C GLU A 211 -3.62 7.21 19.44
N ALA A 212 -4.71 7.14 18.66
CA ALA A 212 -5.16 5.90 18.04
C ALA A 212 -4.07 5.25 17.16
N VAL A 213 -3.36 6.04 16.34
CA VAL A 213 -2.28 5.51 15.50
C VAL A 213 -1.04 5.18 16.33
N ARG A 214 -0.67 6.05 17.28
CA ARG A 214 0.49 5.87 18.16
C ARG A 214 0.45 4.51 18.88
N LEU A 215 -0.74 4.13 19.34
CA LEU A 215 -0.95 2.96 20.20
C LEU A 215 -1.48 1.71 19.45
N ALA A 216 -2.13 1.86 18.31
CA ALA A 216 -2.78 0.73 17.64
C ALA A 216 -2.66 0.71 16.11
N GLY A 217 -1.89 1.63 15.52
CA GLY A 217 -1.76 1.79 14.07
C GLY A 217 -0.40 1.40 13.51
N ASP A 218 -0.04 2.07 12.42
CA ASP A 218 1.24 1.99 11.74
C ASP A 218 1.62 3.38 11.19
N PRO A 219 2.89 3.65 10.85
CA PRO A 219 3.30 4.98 10.39
C PRO A 219 2.71 5.37 9.02
N VAL A 220 2.29 4.41 8.18
CA VAL A 220 1.62 4.71 6.91
C VAL A 220 0.23 5.26 7.17
N LEU A 221 -0.53 4.73 8.13
CA LEU A 221 -1.81 5.31 8.56
C LEU A 221 -1.64 6.74 9.09
N ALA A 222 -0.59 7.03 9.87
CA ALA A 222 -0.29 8.40 10.33
C ALA A 222 -0.06 9.34 9.14
N ALA A 223 0.79 8.94 8.21
CA ALA A 223 1.14 9.73 7.03
C ALA A 223 -0.07 9.97 6.11
N VAL A 224 -0.84 8.92 5.80
CA VAL A 224 -2.03 9.04 4.94
C VAL A 224 -3.09 9.91 5.61
N ALA A 225 -3.37 9.74 6.91
CA ALA A 225 -4.31 10.59 7.62
C ALA A 225 -3.86 12.07 7.60
N GLY A 226 -2.56 12.31 7.81
CA GLY A 226 -1.96 13.64 7.68
C GLY A 226 -2.18 14.25 6.30
N LEU A 227 -1.90 13.50 5.22
CA LEU A 227 -2.15 13.93 3.85
C LEU A 227 -3.62 14.30 3.61
N ILE A 228 -4.56 13.50 4.09
CA ILE A 228 -6.00 13.77 3.92
C ILE A 228 -6.39 15.08 4.60
N VAL A 229 -5.91 15.31 5.83
CA VAL A 229 -6.14 16.55 6.56
C VAL A 229 -5.49 17.75 5.85
N GLY A 230 -4.25 17.60 5.39
CA GLY A 230 -3.56 18.65 4.64
C GLY A 230 -4.26 19.00 3.33
N CYS A 231 -4.82 18.01 2.64
CA CYS A 231 -5.65 18.24 1.46
C CYS A 231 -6.94 18.99 1.82
N ALA A 232 -7.58 18.66 2.95
CA ALA A 232 -8.78 19.35 3.39
C ALA A 232 -8.50 20.81 3.77
N ASP A 233 -7.40 21.06 4.50
CA ASP A 233 -6.98 22.40 4.91
C ASP A 233 -6.67 23.32 3.73
N ALA A 234 -6.08 22.77 2.66
CA ALA A 234 -5.69 23.50 1.46
C ALA A 234 -6.72 23.42 0.33
N GLU A 235 -7.91 22.88 0.60
CA GLU A 235 -8.99 22.69 -0.40
C GLU A 235 -8.54 21.93 -1.66
N VAL A 236 -7.61 20.98 -1.50
CA VAL A 236 -7.14 20.05 -2.53
C VAL A 236 -8.07 18.85 -2.60
N ASP A 237 -8.44 18.45 -3.82
CA ASP A 237 -9.20 17.22 -4.06
C ASP A 237 -8.33 15.99 -3.80
N VAL A 238 -8.89 15.02 -3.07
CA VAL A 238 -8.20 13.78 -2.72
C VAL A 238 -9.10 12.58 -2.98
N THR A 239 -8.57 11.57 -3.66
CA THR A 239 -9.20 10.25 -3.81
C THR A 239 -8.35 9.22 -3.08
N LEU A 240 -8.97 8.45 -2.20
CA LEU A 240 -8.31 7.39 -1.46
C LEU A 240 -8.24 6.12 -2.32
N ALA A 241 -7.05 5.74 -2.76
CA ALA A 241 -6.81 4.60 -3.64
C ALA A 241 -6.38 3.37 -2.85
N GLY A 242 -7.35 2.65 -2.30
CA GLY A 242 -7.10 1.38 -1.65
C GLY A 242 -8.30 0.87 -0.88
N GLY A 243 -8.05 -0.13 -0.03
CA GLY A 243 -9.12 -0.87 0.65
C GLY A 243 -9.39 -0.35 2.06
N THR A 244 -9.57 -1.30 2.98
CA THR A 244 -9.93 -1.01 4.38
C THR A 244 -8.86 -0.20 5.14
N GLN A 245 -7.59 -0.22 4.70
CA GLN A 245 -6.55 0.65 5.27
C GLN A 245 -6.83 2.13 4.98
N LEU A 246 -7.22 2.47 3.75
CA LEU A 246 -7.54 3.85 3.37
C LEU A 246 -8.85 4.32 4.01
N ALA A 247 -9.82 3.41 4.21
CA ALA A 247 -11.00 3.71 5.01
C ALA A 247 -10.64 4.00 6.49
N ALA A 248 -9.69 3.26 7.08
CA ALA A 248 -9.20 3.56 8.42
C ALA A 248 -8.46 4.90 8.49
N ALA A 249 -7.65 5.24 7.48
CA ALA A 249 -7.03 6.56 7.38
C ALA A 249 -8.07 7.69 7.25
N ALA A 250 -9.18 7.44 6.54
CA ALA A 250 -10.30 8.37 6.48
C ALA A 250 -10.98 8.56 7.84
N ALA A 251 -11.18 7.48 8.60
CA ALA A 251 -11.69 7.57 9.98
C ALA A 251 -10.78 8.45 10.85
N LEU A 252 -9.47 8.22 10.80
CA LEU A 252 -8.48 9.06 11.50
C LEU A 252 -8.60 10.54 11.09
N ALA A 253 -8.71 10.82 9.80
CA ALA A 253 -8.89 12.19 9.30
C ALA A 253 -10.21 12.82 9.78
N ARG A 254 -11.30 12.05 9.87
CA ARG A 254 -12.59 12.53 10.42
C ARG A 254 -12.47 12.87 11.91
N HIS A 255 -11.81 12.01 12.68
CA HIS A 255 -11.51 12.29 14.08
C HIS A 255 -10.54 13.48 14.25
N ALA A 256 -9.82 13.88 13.19
CA ALA A 256 -9.03 15.11 13.13
C ALA A 256 -9.83 16.34 12.66
N GLY A 257 -11.12 16.21 12.35
CA GLY A 257 -12.01 17.32 11.97
C GLY A 257 -12.32 17.43 10.46
N VAL A 258 -12.01 16.42 9.65
CA VAL A 258 -12.39 16.39 8.23
C VAL A 258 -13.86 16.00 8.08
N ASP A 259 -14.74 16.99 7.87
CA ASP A 259 -16.20 16.80 7.82
C ASP A 259 -16.78 16.74 6.39
N ARG A 260 -15.94 16.51 5.37
CA ARG A 260 -16.39 16.41 3.97
C ARG A 260 -16.48 14.97 3.48
N PRO A 261 -17.36 14.65 2.52
CA PRO A 261 -17.34 13.35 1.84
C PRO A 261 -16.00 13.13 1.14
N LEU A 262 -15.46 11.91 1.25
CA LEU A 262 -14.18 11.54 0.62
C LEU A 262 -14.39 10.41 -0.40
N PRO A 263 -13.92 10.54 -1.65
CA PRO A 263 -13.88 9.43 -2.60
C PRO A 263 -12.97 8.29 -2.12
N LEU A 264 -13.46 7.05 -2.21
CA LEU A 264 -12.68 5.83 -1.99
C LEU A 264 -12.75 4.98 -3.26
N ALA A 265 -11.62 4.78 -3.91
CA ALA A 265 -11.48 3.96 -5.11
C ALA A 265 -10.72 2.68 -4.79
N THR A 266 -11.42 1.55 -4.88
CA THR A 266 -10.86 0.22 -4.60
C THR A 266 -11.18 -0.75 -5.74
N THR A 267 -10.90 -2.04 -5.57
CA THR A 267 -11.29 -3.11 -6.50
C THR A 267 -12.61 -3.77 -6.10
N SER A 268 -13.29 -4.37 -7.08
CA SER A 268 -14.44 -5.25 -6.84
C SER A 268 -14.11 -6.43 -5.92
N LEU A 269 -12.85 -6.86 -5.88
CA LEU A 269 -12.36 -7.94 -5.01
C LEU A 269 -12.45 -7.58 -3.53
N VAL A 270 -12.19 -6.32 -3.16
CA VAL A 270 -12.33 -5.83 -1.78
C VAL A 270 -13.78 -5.44 -1.49
N ALA A 271 -14.42 -4.71 -2.40
CA ALA A 271 -15.81 -4.28 -2.22
C ALA A 271 -16.79 -5.46 -2.10
N GLY A 272 -16.49 -6.58 -2.76
CA GLY A 272 -17.24 -7.83 -2.69
C GLY A 272 -16.82 -8.79 -1.57
N ASP A 273 -15.79 -8.46 -0.77
CA ASP A 273 -15.34 -9.31 0.35
C ASP A 273 -16.32 -9.18 1.54
N PRO A 274 -17.14 -10.20 1.84
CA PRO A 274 -18.15 -10.10 2.89
C PRO A 274 -17.53 -10.00 4.30
N THR A 275 -16.25 -10.34 4.46
CA THR A 275 -15.55 -10.22 5.74
C THR A 275 -15.04 -8.81 6.02
N ALA A 276 -14.88 -8.00 4.96
CA ALA A 276 -14.45 -6.62 5.07
C ALA A 276 -15.63 -5.67 5.29
N ASP A 277 -16.80 -6.00 4.75
CA ASP A 277 -18.01 -5.15 4.75
C ASP A 277 -17.70 -3.67 4.42
N LEU A 278 -16.81 -3.47 3.45
CA LEU A 278 -16.31 -2.15 3.08
C LEU A 278 -17.42 -1.19 2.65
N PRO A 279 -18.47 -1.60 1.91
CA PRO A 279 -19.59 -0.70 1.60
C PRO A 279 -20.27 -0.12 2.83
N ALA A 280 -20.43 -0.93 3.88
CA ALA A 280 -21.02 -0.45 5.11
C ALA A 280 -20.04 0.48 5.84
N LEU A 281 -18.75 0.11 5.96
CA LEU A 281 -17.74 0.98 6.59
C LEU A 281 -17.63 2.33 5.86
N ALA A 282 -17.67 2.32 4.53
CA ALA A 282 -17.72 3.51 3.71
C ALA A 282 -18.96 4.37 4.01
N ALA A 283 -20.13 3.77 4.21
CA ALA A 283 -21.34 4.50 4.57
C ALA A 283 -21.26 5.14 5.96
N ASP A 284 -20.72 4.43 6.96
CA ASP A 284 -20.51 4.97 8.32
C ASP A 284 -19.57 6.18 8.28
N LEU A 285 -18.54 6.11 7.44
CA LEU A 285 -17.50 7.14 7.27
C LEU A 285 -17.78 8.10 6.12
N ASP A 286 -19.01 8.20 5.61
CA ASP A 286 -19.41 9.11 4.52
C ASP A 286 -18.37 9.15 3.35
N LEU A 287 -17.97 7.96 2.90
CA LEU A 287 -17.06 7.75 1.78
C LEU A 287 -17.85 7.42 0.52
N THR A 288 -17.50 8.07 -0.59
CA THR A 288 -18.05 7.72 -1.91
C THR A 288 -17.27 6.56 -2.49
N LEU A 289 -17.75 5.34 -2.24
CA LEU A 289 -17.12 4.10 -2.69
C LEU A 289 -17.29 3.88 -4.20
N SER A 290 -16.17 3.66 -4.88
CA SER A 290 -16.10 3.16 -6.24
C SER A 290 -15.24 1.89 -6.27
N ALA A 291 -15.67 0.90 -7.04
CA ALA A 291 -15.02 -0.41 -7.11
C ALA A 291 -14.74 -0.76 -8.57
N ALA A 292 -13.46 -0.76 -8.95
CA ALA A 292 -13.02 -1.11 -10.30
C ALA A 292 -13.00 -2.63 -10.47
N ASP A 293 -13.52 -3.11 -11.59
CA ASP A 293 -13.45 -4.52 -11.99
C ASP A 293 -12.80 -4.64 -13.37
N PRO A 294 -11.51 -4.95 -13.47
CA PRO A 294 -10.84 -5.11 -14.75
C PRO A 294 -11.17 -6.46 -15.42
N GLY A 295 -12.09 -7.25 -14.88
CA GLY A 295 -12.50 -8.54 -15.45
C GLY A 295 -11.40 -9.59 -15.39
N PHE A 296 -10.66 -9.71 -14.28
CA PHE A 296 -9.53 -10.64 -14.18
C PHE A 296 -9.89 -12.10 -14.50
N ALA A 297 -11.13 -12.51 -14.22
CA ALA A 297 -11.64 -13.85 -14.54
C ALA A 297 -11.79 -14.12 -16.06
N GLU A 298 -11.74 -13.08 -16.90
CA GLU A 298 -11.79 -13.21 -18.36
C GLU A 298 -10.42 -13.52 -18.99
N SER A 299 -9.34 -13.49 -18.19
CA SER A 299 -7.99 -13.79 -18.64
C SER A 299 -7.55 -15.19 -18.24
N ASP A 300 -6.94 -15.92 -19.18
CA ASP A 300 -6.27 -17.19 -18.91
C ASP A 300 -4.87 -17.01 -18.31
N HIS A 301 -4.40 -15.77 -18.12
CA HIS A 301 -3.06 -15.51 -17.60
C HIS A 301 -2.96 -15.93 -16.12
N PRO A 302 -1.95 -16.73 -15.71
CA PRO A 302 -1.88 -17.29 -14.34
C PRO A 302 -1.96 -16.27 -13.22
N ALA A 303 -1.35 -15.09 -13.41
CA ALA A 303 -1.42 -14.03 -12.42
C ALA A 303 -2.84 -13.49 -12.23
N MET A 304 -3.60 -13.31 -13.31
CA MET A 304 -4.96 -12.76 -13.25
C MET A 304 -5.92 -13.80 -12.66
N ALA A 305 -5.69 -15.08 -12.98
CA ALA A 305 -6.40 -16.17 -12.33
C ALA A 305 -6.18 -16.19 -10.80
N ALA A 306 -5.02 -15.74 -10.30
CA ALA A 306 -4.76 -15.63 -8.87
C ALA A 306 -5.54 -14.47 -8.22
N TYR A 307 -5.54 -13.28 -8.83
CA TYR A 307 -6.40 -12.17 -8.40
C TYR A 307 -7.89 -12.55 -8.40
N ALA A 308 -8.35 -13.25 -9.44
CA ALA A 308 -9.74 -13.70 -9.54
C ALA A 308 -10.15 -14.70 -8.44
N ARG A 309 -9.19 -15.38 -7.79
CA ARG A 309 -9.41 -16.23 -6.61
C ARG A 309 -9.38 -15.47 -5.28
N GLY A 310 -9.22 -14.14 -5.32
CA GLY A 310 -9.16 -13.29 -4.14
C GLY A 310 -7.79 -13.22 -3.48
N GLU A 311 -6.70 -13.53 -4.21
CA GLU A 311 -5.34 -13.25 -3.74
C GLU A 311 -4.99 -11.77 -3.95
N ALA A 312 -4.24 -11.18 -3.01
CA ALA A 312 -3.85 -9.77 -2.94
C ALA A 312 -5.03 -8.78 -2.80
N LYS A 313 -6.01 -8.85 -3.71
CA LYS A 313 -7.24 -8.04 -3.82
C LYS A 313 -7.01 -6.55 -4.09
N GLU A 314 -6.06 -5.92 -3.39
CA GLU A 314 -5.78 -4.49 -3.43
C GLU A 314 -4.35 -4.21 -2.94
N GLY A 315 -3.85 -3.01 -3.22
CA GLY A 315 -2.58 -2.48 -2.72
C GLY A 315 -1.95 -1.54 -3.74
N VAL A 316 -1.03 -0.68 -3.30
CA VAL A 316 -0.23 0.20 -4.18
C VAL A 316 -1.11 1.05 -5.12
N GLY A 317 -2.32 1.39 -4.68
CA GLY A 317 -3.26 2.20 -5.44
C GLY A 317 -3.90 1.50 -6.64
N MET A 318 -3.87 0.17 -6.72
CA MET A 318 -4.41 -0.57 -7.86
C MET A 318 -5.86 -0.18 -8.18
N GLY A 319 -6.76 -0.16 -7.18
CA GLY A 319 -8.16 0.23 -7.38
C GLY A 319 -8.32 1.65 -7.96
N GLY A 320 -7.59 2.62 -7.40
CA GLY A 320 -7.59 4.00 -7.90
C GLY A 320 -7.01 4.14 -9.31
N ALA A 321 -5.91 3.42 -9.61
CA ALA A 321 -5.32 3.40 -10.94
C ALA A 321 -6.30 2.82 -11.97
N LEU A 322 -6.97 1.71 -11.65
CA LEU A 322 -7.99 1.12 -12.52
C LEU A 322 -9.17 2.07 -12.76
N ALA A 323 -9.64 2.77 -11.72
CA ALA A 323 -10.68 3.79 -11.87
C ALA A 323 -10.23 4.96 -12.77
N LEU A 324 -8.96 5.37 -12.71
CA LEU A 324 -8.41 6.35 -13.64
C LEU A 324 -8.34 5.83 -15.08
N ALA A 325 -7.98 4.57 -15.28
CA ALA A 325 -7.96 3.95 -16.61
C ALA A 325 -9.36 3.96 -17.25
N ASP A 326 -10.40 3.62 -16.46
CA ASP A 326 -11.80 3.68 -16.88
C ASP A 326 -12.23 5.12 -17.22
N ARG A 327 -11.93 6.10 -16.34
CA ARG A 327 -12.15 7.54 -16.59
C ARG A 327 -11.48 8.02 -17.89
N ALA A 328 -10.33 7.46 -18.24
CA ALA A 328 -9.59 7.76 -19.46
C ALA A 328 -10.09 6.99 -20.71
N GLY A 329 -11.07 6.11 -20.56
CA GLY A 329 -11.64 5.31 -21.65
C GLY A 329 -10.72 4.18 -22.13
N VAL A 330 -9.79 3.72 -21.29
CA VAL A 330 -8.94 2.57 -21.59
C VAL A 330 -9.77 1.30 -21.45
N ALA A 331 -9.79 0.47 -22.49
CA ALA A 331 -10.55 -0.78 -22.46
C ALA A 331 -9.95 -1.79 -21.47
N ASP A 332 -10.81 -2.51 -20.73
CA ASP A 332 -10.38 -3.53 -19.75
C ASP A 332 -9.49 -4.61 -20.37
N ALA A 333 -9.73 -4.99 -21.62
CA ALA A 333 -8.88 -5.92 -22.35
C ALA A 333 -7.44 -5.40 -22.49
N ALA A 334 -7.26 -4.11 -22.81
CA ALA A 334 -5.95 -3.48 -22.92
C ALA A 334 -5.26 -3.39 -21.54
N VAL A 335 -6.03 -3.12 -20.48
CA VAL A 335 -5.55 -3.18 -19.09
C VAL A 335 -5.01 -4.59 -18.78
N ARG A 336 -5.82 -5.64 -19.00
CA ARG A 336 -5.42 -7.03 -18.74
C ARG A 336 -4.20 -7.46 -19.56
N GLU A 337 -4.16 -7.14 -20.85
CA GLU A 337 -3.01 -7.40 -21.72
C GLU A 337 -1.75 -6.73 -21.21
N ARG A 338 -1.85 -5.47 -20.73
CA ARG A 338 -0.71 -4.76 -20.19
C ARG A 338 -0.23 -5.34 -18.87
N ILE A 339 -1.15 -5.72 -17.98
CA ILE A 339 -0.83 -6.36 -16.71
C ILE A 339 -0.09 -7.68 -16.95
N ALA A 340 -0.55 -8.51 -17.90
CA ALA A 340 0.15 -9.73 -18.31
C ALA A 340 1.57 -9.41 -18.81
N ALA A 341 1.70 -8.43 -19.72
CA ALA A 341 3.01 -8.03 -20.26
C ALA A 341 3.97 -7.47 -19.20
N VAL A 342 3.50 -6.75 -18.18
CA VAL A 342 4.35 -6.32 -17.05
C VAL A 342 4.74 -7.52 -16.20
N THR A 343 3.79 -8.39 -15.88
CA THR A 343 4.03 -9.60 -15.08
C THR A 343 5.08 -10.50 -15.73
N ASP A 344 4.95 -10.78 -17.02
CA ASP A 344 5.88 -11.64 -17.76
C ASP A 344 7.31 -11.08 -17.75
N ARG A 345 7.47 -9.75 -17.88
CA ARG A 345 8.79 -9.10 -17.79
C ARG A 345 9.43 -9.32 -16.42
N LEU A 346 8.67 -9.11 -15.34
CA LEU A 346 9.14 -9.28 -13.97
C LEU A 346 9.55 -10.74 -13.67
N LEU A 347 8.73 -11.70 -14.09
CA LEU A 347 9.00 -13.11 -13.86
C LEU A 347 10.17 -13.63 -14.70
N ALA A 348 10.34 -13.12 -15.93
CA ALA A 348 11.49 -13.47 -16.77
C ALA A 348 12.82 -12.97 -16.17
N GLU A 349 12.84 -11.75 -15.61
CA GLU A 349 14.03 -11.22 -14.92
C GLU A 349 14.38 -12.06 -13.70
N ARG A 350 13.38 -12.47 -12.89
CA ARG A 350 13.59 -13.36 -11.73
C ARG A 350 14.31 -14.66 -12.12
N ALA A 351 13.83 -15.35 -13.16
CA ALA A 351 14.41 -16.60 -13.63
C ALA A 351 15.87 -16.43 -14.12
N GLY A 352 16.21 -15.27 -14.70
CA GLY A 352 17.57 -14.93 -15.11
C GLY A 352 18.54 -14.75 -13.93
N THR A 353 18.08 -14.12 -12.85
CA THR A 353 18.87 -13.99 -11.60
C THR A 353 19.10 -15.33 -10.90
N GLU A 354 18.06 -16.16 -10.76
CA GLU A 354 18.16 -17.49 -10.13
C GLU A 354 19.07 -18.44 -10.93
N GLY A 355 19.04 -18.37 -12.28
CA GLY A 355 19.89 -19.21 -13.16
C GLY A 355 21.37 -18.81 -13.21
N SER A 356 21.74 -17.65 -12.69
CA SER A 356 23.13 -17.16 -12.68
C SER A 356 23.92 -17.54 -11.41
N GLY A 357 23.25 -18.05 -10.37
CA GLY A 357 23.85 -18.40 -9.07
C GLY A 357 24.46 -19.80 -8.97
N ASP A 358 24.26 -20.69 -9.94
CA ASP A 358 24.72 -22.10 -9.88
C ASP A 358 25.98 -22.41 -10.71
N ALA A 359 26.60 -21.39 -11.32
CA ALA A 359 27.81 -21.55 -12.12
C ALA A 359 29.08 -21.19 -11.32
N GLY A 360 29.41 -21.94 -10.24
CA GLY A 360 30.60 -21.52 -9.48
C GLY A 360 31.14 -22.35 -8.32
N VAL A 361 30.92 -23.68 -8.19
CA VAL A 361 31.79 -24.50 -7.32
C VAL A 361 32.01 -25.90 -7.90
N ASN A 362 32.83 -26.01 -8.97
CA ASN A 362 33.52 -27.25 -9.30
C ASN A 362 35.00 -27.09 -8.93
N GLY A 363 35.31 -27.19 -7.63
CA GLY A 363 36.67 -27.37 -7.16
C GLY A 363 37.18 -28.77 -7.58
N PRO A 364 38.43 -28.90 -8.07
CA PRO A 364 38.91 -30.18 -8.56
C PRO A 364 39.09 -31.16 -7.40
N ALA A 365 38.66 -32.40 -7.60
CA ALA A 365 38.86 -33.51 -6.68
C ALA A 365 40.38 -33.73 -6.39
N PRO A 366 40.77 -34.02 -5.14
CA PRO A 366 42.17 -34.30 -4.84
C PRO A 366 42.56 -35.66 -5.43
N SER A 367 43.61 -35.67 -6.26
CA SER A 367 44.24 -36.88 -6.76
C SER A 367 44.99 -37.59 -5.63
N ASN A 368 44.59 -38.83 -5.32
CA ASN A 368 45.41 -39.78 -4.58
C ASN A 368 46.67 -40.11 -5.40
N GLY A 369 47.84 -39.78 -4.87
CA GLY A 369 49.14 -40.21 -5.41
C GLY A 369 50.11 -40.46 -4.26
N GLY A 370 50.28 -41.74 -3.92
CA GLY A 370 51.22 -42.19 -2.91
C GLY A 370 52.68 -42.14 -3.36
N ASP A 371 53.55 -42.13 -2.35
CA ASP A 371 54.95 -42.58 -2.25
C ASP A 371 55.88 -42.51 -3.47
N LEU A 372 57.05 -41.89 -3.28
CA LEU A 372 58.34 -42.60 -3.21
C LEU A 372 59.51 -41.63 -2.97
N ARG A 373 60.23 -41.91 -1.86
CA ARG A 373 61.62 -41.53 -1.47
C ARG A 373 61.87 -40.17 -0.83
#